data_AF-A0A351DRM5-F1
#
_entry.id   AF-A0A351DRM5-F1
#
_cell.length_a   1.000
_cell.length_b   1.000
_cell.length_c   1.000
_cell.angle_alpha   90.00
_cell.angle_beta   90.00
_cell.angle_gamma   90.00
#
_symmetry.space_group_name_H-M   'P 1'
#
loop_
_entity.id
_entity.type
_entity.pdbx_description
1 polymer ?
#
loop_
_entity_poly.entity_id
_entity_poly.type
_entity_poly.pdbx_seq_one_letter_code
_entity_poly.pdbx_strand_id
1 'polypeptide(L)'
;MSWWSIWLRGLAMGAADAVPGVSGGTVAFLTGIYERWLAVLTSITPALWTVFRQQGIKGLWVRLDGGFVVPLVAGILMALITVSHWIKDWLDTVPERVWGFFFGLVVAMGIA
;
A
#
# COMPACT_ATOMS: atom_id res chain seq x y z
N MET A 1 10.93 -14.77 1.56
CA MET A 1 9.58 -14.53 0.99
C MET A 1 9.68 -14.50 -0.52
N SER A 2 8.75 -15.13 -1.23
CA SER A 2 8.67 -15.05 -2.68
C SER A 2 8.14 -13.68 -3.11
N TRP A 3 8.53 -13.21 -4.29
CA TRP A 3 8.04 -11.95 -4.86
C TRP A 3 6.51 -11.93 -4.98
N TRP A 4 5.94 -13.06 -5.35
CA TRP A 4 4.48 -13.24 -5.43
C TRP A 4 3.78 -12.99 -4.09
N SER A 5 4.32 -13.53 -3.00
CA SER A 5 3.73 -13.32 -1.67
C SER A 5 3.79 -11.87 -1.22
N ILE A 6 4.85 -11.14 -1.58
CA ILE A 6 5.02 -9.72 -1.26
C ILE A 6 4.04 -8.88 -2.08
N TRP A 7 3.89 -9.20 -3.37
CA TRP A 7 2.96 -8.53 -4.25
C TRP A 7 1.49 -8.71 -3.80
N LEU A 8 1.09 -9.91 -3.39
CA LEU A 8 -0.24 -10.16 -2.82
C LEU A 8 -0.48 -9.36 -1.54
N ARG A 9 0.53 -9.24 -0.67
CA ARG A 9 0.45 -8.38 0.53
C ARG A 9 0.31 -6.91 0.14
N GLY A 10 1.02 -6.48 -0.90
CA GLY A 10 0.89 -5.14 -1.47
C GLY A 10 -0.52 -4.87 -2.01
N LEU A 11 -1.10 -5.83 -2.74
CA LEU A 11 -2.50 -5.73 -3.18
C LEU A 11 -3.46 -5.58 -1.99
N ALA A 12 -3.30 -6.40 -0.96
CA ALA A 12 -4.15 -6.32 0.24
C ALA A 12 -3.99 -4.98 0.97
N MET A 13 -2.76 -4.46 1.07
CA MET A 13 -2.49 -3.14 1.64
C MET A 13 -3.14 -2.03 0.81
N GLY A 14 -2.98 -2.03 -0.51
CA GLY A 14 -3.56 -1.00 -1.37
C GLY A 14 -5.09 -1.06 -1.42
N ALA A 15 -5.69 -2.25 -1.33
CA ALA A 15 -7.13 -2.39 -1.22
C ALA A 15 -7.66 -1.87 0.12
N ALA A 16 -6.94 -2.10 1.22
CA ALA A 16 -7.24 -1.52 2.52
C ALA A 16 -7.15 0.01 2.49
N ASP A 17 -6.09 0.58 1.93
CA ASP A 17 -5.89 2.03 1.87
C ASP A 17 -6.91 2.76 0.95
N ALA A 18 -7.51 2.04 -0.01
CA ALA A 18 -8.58 2.58 -0.86
C ALA A 18 -9.92 2.73 -0.13
N VAL A 19 -10.08 2.09 1.04
CA VAL A 19 -11.35 2.00 1.75
C VAL A 19 -11.28 2.84 3.05
N PRO A 20 -12.27 3.72 3.32
CA PRO A 20 -12.29 4.55 4.52
C PRO A 20 -12.23 3.73 5.82
N GLY A 21 -11.38 4.15 6.75
CA GLY A 21 -11.30 3.52 8.08
C GLY A 21 -10.49 2.23 8.14
N VAL A 22 -9.92 1.74 7.03
CA VAL A 22 -9.00 0.60 7.02
C VAL A 22 -7.57 1.09 6.76
N SER A 23 -6.60 0.61 7.54
CA SER A 23 -5.18 0.99 7.40
C SER A 23 -4.36 -0.13 6.77
N GLY A 24 -3.68 0.16 5.65
CA GLY A 24 -2.70 -0.73 5.04
C GLY A 24 -1.53 -1.04 5.98
N GLY A 25 -1.21 -0.16 6.92
CA GLY A 25 -0.23 -0.42 7.98
C GLY A 25 -0.65 -1.57 8.91
N THR A 26 -1.94 -1.67 9.25
CA THR A 26 -2.49 -2.80 10.03
C THR A 26 -2.41 -4.09 9.23
N VAL A 27 -2.71 -4.05 7.93
CA VAL A 27 -2.55 -5.23 7.04
C VAL A 27 -1.08 -5.66 6.96
N ALA A 28 -0.15 -4.71 6.84
CA ALA A 28 1.28 -5.00 6.88
C ALA A 28 1.70 -5.66 8.20
N PHE A 29 1.11 -5.23 9.33
CA PHE A 29 1.38 -5.80 10.65
C PHE A 29 0.85 -7.22 10.76
N LEU A 30 -0.43 -7.43 10.43
CA LEU A 30 -1.07 -8.75 10.47
C LEU A 30 -0.41 -9.76 9.52
N THR A 31 0.11 -9.29 8.39
CA THR A 31 0.84 -10.14 7.43
C THR A 31 2.32 -10.32 7.77
N GLY A 32 2.84 -9.65 8.80
CA GLY A 32 4.21 -9.78 9.27
C GLY A 32 5.27 -9.11 8.39
N ILE A 33 4.89 -8.10 7.60
CA ILE A 33 5.84 -7.30 6.79
C ILE A 33 6.06 -5.89 7.33
N TYR A 34 5.32 -5.50 8.36
CA TYR A 34 5.34 -4.14 8.91
C TYR A 34 6.73 -3.65 9.25
N GLU A 35 7.51 -4.42 10.03
CA GLU A 35 8.87 -4.03 10.42
C GLU A 35 9.78 -3.80 9.22
N ARG A 36 9.70 -4.70 8.22
CA ARG A 36 10.50 -4.60 6.99
C ARG A 36 10.09 -3.39 6.16
N TRP A 37 8.78 -3.13 6.07
CA TRP A 37 8.24 -1.95 5.39
C TRP A 37 8.63 -0.65 6.09
N LEU A 38 8.51 -0.60 7.42
CA LEU A 38 8.90 0.53 8.23
C LEU A 38 10.41 0.81 8.13
N ALA A 39 11.25 -0.24 8.10
CA ALA A 39 12.69 -0.12 7.88
C ALA A 39 13.01 0.53 6.52
N VAL A 40 12.28 0.15 5.46
CA VAL A 40 12.41 0.83 4.16
C VAL A 40 12.01 2.29 4.28
N LEU A 41 10.82 2.59 4.82
CA LEU A 41 10.31 3.96 4.92
C LEU A 41 11.26 4.87 5.71
N THR A 42 11.76 4.39 6.85
CA THR A 42 12.71 5.13 7.69
C THR A 42 14.11 5.23 7.08
N SER A 43 14.45 4.37 6.12
CA SER A 43 15.72 4.49 5.39
C SER A 43 15.73 5.62 4.37
N ILE A 44 14.55 6.11 3.95
CA ILE A 44 14.38 7.24 3.01
C ILE A 44 14.78 8.54 3.71
N THR A 45 16.06 8.86 3.63
CA THR A 45 16.69 10.04 4.24
C THR A 45 17.39 10.88 3.16
N PRO A 46 17.72 12.16 3.40
CA PRO A 46 18.48 12.97 2.43
C PRO A 46 19.81 12.34 2.00
N ALA A 47 20.39 11.47 2.83
CA ALA A 47 21.57 10.68 2.50
C ALA A 47 21.37 9.72 1.31
N LEU A 48 20.14 9.32 0.97
CA LEU A 48 19.87 8.53 -0.24
C LEU A 48 20.33 9.23 -1.50
N TRP A 49 20.24 10.57 -1.55
CA TRP A 49 20.69 11.35 -2.70
C TRP A 49 22.20 11.20 -2.90
N THR A 50 22.96 11.20 -1.79
CA THR A 50 24.40 10.95 -1.80
C THR A 50 24.71 9.52 -2.25
N VAL A 51 23.98 8.53 -1.73
CA VAL A 51 24.12 7.11 -2.13
C VAL A 51 23.84 6.96 -3.63
N PHE A 52 22.79 7.59 -4.14
CA PHE A 52 22.47 7.57 -5.56
C PHE A 52 23.58 8.19 -6.41
N ARG A 53 24.14 9.33 -5.99
CA ARG A 53 25.26 9.97 -6.71
C ARG A 53 26.55 9.15 -6.70
N GLN A 54 26.84 8.44 -5.62
CA GLN A 54 28.08 7.67 -5.48
C GLN A 54 27.99 6.24 -6.04
N GLN A 55 26.85 5.58 -5.84
CA GLN A 55 26.66 4.14 -6.10
C GLN A 55 25.54 3.86 -7.11
N GLY A 56 24.89 4.89 -7.65
CA GLY A 56 23.85 4.79 -8.65
C GLY A 56 22.60 4.05 -8.16
N ILE A 57 21.84 3.52 -9.13
CA ILE A 57 20.60 2.76 -8.91
C ILE A 57 20.87 1.48 -8.10
N LYS A 58 22.05 0.86 -8.25
CA LYS A 58 22.43 -0.35 -7.50
C LYS A 58 22.55 -0.06 -6.00
N GLY A 59 23.17 1.06 -5.62
CA GLY A 59 23.25 1.49 -4.21
C GLY A 59 21.87 1.73 -3.60
N LEU A 60 20.96 2.36 -4.35
CA LEU A 60 19.58 2.53 -3.92
C LEU A 60 18.85 1.20 -3.75
N TRP A 61 19.02 0.26 -4.69
CA TRP A 61 18.38 -1.05 -4.64
C TRP A 61 18.76 -1.83 -3.38
N VAL A 62 20.05 -1.80 -3.01
CA VAL A 62 20.52 -2.44 -1.77
C VAL A 62 20.03 -1.68 -0.55
N ARG A 63 20.09 -0.34 -0.56
CA ARG A 63 19.73 0.48 0.60
C ARG A 63 18.25 0.44 0.95
N LEU A 64 17.38 0.38 -0.06
CA LEU A 64 15.93 0.36 0.06
C LEU A 64 15.33 -1.04 0.02
N ASP A 65 16.13 -2.11 -0.04
CA ASP A 65 15.61 -3.47 -0.21
C ASP A 65 14.67 -3.59 -1.43
N GLY A 66 15.19 -3.25 -2.61
CA GLY A 66 14.40 -3.17 -3.84
C GLY A 66 13.67 -4.47 -4.20
N GLY A 67 14.22 -5.62 -3.82
CA GLY A 67 13.56 -6.93 -4.00
C GLY A 67 12.28 -7.12 -3.18
N PHE A 68 12.09 -6.30 -2.13
CA PHE A 68 10.86 -6.23 -1.36
C PHE A 68 9.97 -5.07 -1.80
N VAL A 69 10.55 -3.88 -1.98
CA VAL A 69 9.80 -2.67 -2.27
C VAL A 69 9.10 -2.74 -3.62
N VAL A 70 9.80 -3.22 -4.66
CA VAL A 70 9.24 -3.26 -6.02
C VAL A 70 7.97 -4.09 -6.11
N PRO A 71 7.95 -5.38 -5.70
CA PRO A 71 6.71 -6.15 -5.75
C PRO A 71 5.63 -5.60 -4.80
N LEU A 72 6.01 -5.05 -3.63
CA LEU A 72 5.05 -4.50 -2.68
C LEU A 72 4.32 -3.28 -3.25
N VAL A 73 5.08 -2.28 -3.71
CA VAL A 73 4.55 -1.05 -4.29
C VAL A 73 3.79 -1.34 -5.58
N ALA A 74 4.27 -2.27 -6.42
CA ALA A 74 3.53 -2.70 -7.60
C ALA A 74 2.15 -3.29 -7.23
N GLY A 75 2.06 -4.07 -6.15
CA GLY A 75 0.80 -4.56 -5.62
C GLY A 75 -0.10 -3.44 -5.12
N ILE A 76 0.42 -2.51 -4.32
CA ILE A 76 -0.34 -1.37 -3.79
C ILE A 76 -0.92 -0.54 -4.94
N LEU A 77 -0.09 -0.15 -5.91
CA LEU A 77 -0.51 0.67 -7.04
C LEU A 77 -1.56 -0.04 -7.89
N MET A 78 -1.38 -1.34 -8.16
CA MET A 78 -2.37 -2.10 -8.91
C MET A 78 -3.71 -2.14 -8.19
N ALA A 79 -3.72 -2.38 -6.87
CA ALA A 79 -4.94 -2.36 -6.08
C ALA A 79 -5.60 -0.99 -6.09
N LEU A 80 -4.85 0.09 -5.83
CA LEU A 80 -5.38 1.46 -5.85
C LEU A 80 -6.01 1.81 -7.19
N ILE A 81 -5.34 1.53 -8.31
CA ILE A 81 -5.85 1.81 -9.65
C ILE A 81 -7.12 1.01 -9.92
N THR A 82 -7.11 -0.29 -9.62
CA THR A 82 -8.24 -1.19 -9.91
C THR A 82 -9.45 -0.84 -9.05
N VAL A 83 -9.26 -0.71 -7.75
CA VAL A 83 -10.33 -0.37 -6.81
C VAL A 83 -10.90 1.02 -7.10
N SER A 84 -10.05 2.00 -7.43
CA SER A 84 -10.52 3.35 -7.80
C SER A 84 -11.37 3.34 -9.07
N HIS A 85 -11.03 2.52 -10.07
CA HIS A 85 -11.87 2.37 -11.26
C HIS A 85 -13.23 1.76 -10.90
N TRP A 86 -13.23 0.68 -10.12
CA TRP A 86 -14.48 -0.01 -9.74
C TRP A 86 -15.39 0.88 -8.89
N ILE A 87 -14.82 1.64 -7.94
CA ILE A 87 -15.59 2.58 -7.13
C ILE A 87 -16.24 3.66 -8.01
N LYS A 88 -15.52 4.19 -9.01
CA LYS A 88 -16.07 5.17 -9.96
C LYS A 88 -17.23 4.57 -10.76
N ASP A 89 -17.03 3.39 -11.35
CA ASP A 89 -18.07 2.71 -12.13
C ASP A 89 -19.32 2.43 -11.28
N TRP A 90 -19.15 2.09 -10.00
CA TRP A 90 -20.26 1.85 -9.07
C TRP A 90 -20.91 3.13 -8.57
N LEU A 91 -20.17 4.23 -8.44
CA LEU A 91 -20.75 5.54 -8.14
C LEU A 91 -21.63 6.03 -9.29
N ASP A 92 -21.29 5.72 -10.54
CA ASP A 92 -22.09 6.10 -11.69
C ASP A 92 -23.36 5.23 -11.85
N THR A 93 -23.29 3.95 -11.46
CA THR A 93 -24.39 2.99 -11.68
C THR A 93 -25.28 2.77 -10.46
N VAL A 94 -24.73 2.79 -9.25
CA VAL A 94 -25.42 2.48 -7.98
C VAL A 94 -24.95 3.39 -6.82
N PRO A 95 -24.99 4.72 -6.97
CA PRO A 95 -24.40 5.66 -6.01
C PRO A 95 -24.91 5.49 -4.58
N GLU A 96 -26.21 5.27 -4.40
CA GLU A 96 -26.83 5.14 -3.07
C GLU A 96 -26.25 3.97 -2.27
N ARG A 97 -25.95 2.84 -2.94
CA ARG A 97 -25.35 1.66 -2.30
C ARG A 97 -23.90 1.92 -1.91
N VAL A 98 -23.14 2.59 -2.77
CA VAL A 98 -21.73 2.92 -2.50
C VAL A 98 -21.61 3.91 -1.35
N TRP A 99 -22.40 4.98 -1.37
CA TRP A 99 -22.45 5.95 -0.27
C TRP A 99 -22.93 5.31 1.03
N GLY A 100 -23.97 4.47 0.99
CA GLY A 100 -24.44 3.74 2.17
C GLY A 100 -23.38 2.80 2.75
N PHE A 101 -22.63 2.09 1.90
CA PHE A 101 -21.51 1.24 2.30
C PHE A 101 -20.41 2.04 3.01
N PHE A 102 -19.93 3.13 2.39
CA PHE A 102 -18.87 3.95 2.98
C PHE A 102 -19.33 4.67 4.24
N PHE A 103 -20.56 5.19 4.27
CA PHE A 103 -21.13 5.80 5.45
C PHE A 103 -21.22 4.81 6.61
N GLY A 104 -21.76 3.61 6.36
CA GLY A 104 -21.81 2.54 7.35
C GLY A 104 -20.43 2.15 7.88
N LEU A 105 -19.43 2.10 7.00
CA LEU A 105 -18.06 1.78 7.38
C LEU A 105 -17.43 2.85 8.27
N VAL A 106 -17.58 4.13 7.92
CA VAL A 106 -17.10 5.25 8.75
C VAL A 106 -17.77 5.24 10.12
N VAL A 107 -19.08 5.02 10.17
CA VAL A 107 -19.84 4.91 11.43
C VAL A 107 -19.35 3.74 12.28
N ALA A 108 -19.18 2.55 11.69
CA ALA A 108 -18.73 1.37 12.42
C ALA A 108 -17.32 1.55 13.02
N MET A 109 -16.43 2.25 12.31
CA MET A 109 -15.06 2.51 12.79
C MET A 109 -14.98 3.67 13.78
N GLY A 110 -15.85 4.68 13.67
CA GLY A 110 -15.86 5.84 14.56
C GLY A 110 -16.58 5.61 15.90
N ILE A 111 -17.40 4.56 16.00
CA ILE A 111 -18.12 4.16 17.23
C ILE A 111 -17.37 3.05 18.00
N ALA A 112 -16.29 2.51 17.43
CA ALA A 112 -15.44 1.48 18.05
C ALA A 112 -14.36 2.06 18.98
#